data_AF-A0A927VA45-F1
#
_entry.id   AF-A0A927VA45-F1
#
_cell.length_a   1.000
_cell.length_b   1.000
_cell.length_c   1.000
_cell.angle_alpha   90.00
_cell.angle_beta   90.00
_cell.angle_gamma   90.00
#
_symmetry.space_group_name_H-M   'P 1'
#
loop_
_entity.id
_entity.type
_entity.pdbx_description
1 polymer ?
#
loop_
_entity_poly.entity_id
_entity_poly.type
_entity_poly.pdbx_seq_one_letter_code
_entity_poly.pdbx_strand_id
1 'polypeptide(L)'
;MERTLKPLYGYEDMKEAIEKAGAWFIGSFMLEFVDNYEKFQDRTAKKAYIEYFMKEYDVVTDDINQLRNRINLAIRIIESGMVIDAMEFVLNTNDDKIGCDESKVNAKYLLECLKNGESVLPDFVD
;
A
#
# COMPACT_ATOMS: atom_id res chain seq x y z
N MET A 1 -9.64 4.92 -14.34
CA MET A 1 -10.13 3.63 -13.77
C MET A 1 -11.27 3.90 -12.78
N GLU A 2 -12.12 2.92 -12.49
CA GLU A 2 -13.10 3.05 -11.40
C GLU A 2 -12.44 2.72 -10.05
N ARG A 3 -12.95 3.33 -8.98
CA ARG A 3 -12.49 3.06 -7.61
C ARG A 3 -13.25 1.85 -7.06
N THR A 4 -12.55 0.91 -6.43
CA THR A 4 -13.16 -0.31 -5.85
C THR A 4 -13.51 -0.13 -4.38
N LEU A 5 -12.93 0.85 -3.70
CA LEU A 5 -13.12 1.15 -2.29
C LEU A 5 -13.47 2.62 -2.08
N LYS A 6 -14.01 2.93 -0.90
CA LYS A 6 -14.29 4.31 -0.50
C LYS A 6 -12.97 5.07 -0.36
N PRO A 7 -12.78 6.20 -1.08
CA PRO A 7 -11.57 6.99 -1.01
C PRO A 7 -11.37 7.61 0.38
N LEU A 8 -10.13 8.00 0.63
CA LEU A 8 -9.66 8.73 1.81
C LEU A 8 -9.79 10.23 1.54
N TYR A 9 -10.13 11.00 2.57
CA TYR A 9 -10.35 12.44 2.46
C TYR A 9 -9.30 13.19 3.27
N GLY A 10 -8.14 13.39 2.64
CA GLY A 10 -7.03 14.16 3.19
C GLY A 10 -6.08 13.36 4.08
N TYR A 11 -5.14 14.10 4.68
CA TYR A 11 -3.98 13.56 5.39
C TYR A 11 -4.32 12.71 6.62
N GLU A 12 -5.32 13.10 7.42
CA GLU A 12 -5.67 12.35 8.64
C GLU A 12 -6.26 10.98 8.32
N ASP A 13 -7.12 10.87 7.31
CA ASP A 13 -7.66 9.59 6.83
C ASP A 13 -6.54 8.66 6.33
N MET A 14 -5.58 9.23 5.59
CA MET A 14 -4.40 8.52 5.11
C MET A 14 -3.54 8.02 6.27
N LYS A 15 -3.23 8.89 7.23
CA LYS A 15 -2.46 8.54 8.41
C LYS A 15 -3.14 7.42 9.21
N GLU A 16 -4.44 7.51 9.45
CA GLU A 16 -5.21 6.47 10.14
C GLU A 16 -5.17 5.15 9.36
N ALA A 17 -5.27 5.20 8.02
CA ALA A 17 -5.12 4.02 7.17
C ALA A 17 -3.73 3.39 7.30
N ILE A 18 -2.66 4.19 7.32
CA ILE A 18 -1.29 3.70 7.51
C ILE A 18 -1.10 3.10 8.90
N GLU A 19 -1.58 3.75 9.96
CA GLU A 19 -1.48 3.24 11.32
C GLU A 19 -2.22 1.90 11.50
N LYS A 20 -3.42 1.76 10.91
CA LYS A 20 -4.19 0.51 10.92
C LYS A 20 -3.56 -0.59 10.06
N ALA A 21 -2.98 -0.22 8.92
CA ALA A 21 -2.30 -1.16 8.04
C ALA A 21 -0.92 -1.57 8.56
N GLY A 22 -0.32 -0.76 9.44
CA GLY A 22 1.08 -0.84 9.86
C GLY A 22 1.99 -0.04 8.91
N ALA A 23 2.72 0.93 9.45
CA ALA A 23 3.65 1.75 8.67
C ALA A 23 4.73 0.92 7.96
N TRP A 24 5.28 -0.10 8.62
CA TRP A 24 6.22 -1.03 7.98
C TRP A 24 5.60 -1.76 6.78
N PHE A 25 4.34 -2.17 6.88
CA PHE A 25 3.67 -2.93 5.83
C PHE A 25 3.45 -2.05 4.61
N ILE A 26 2.98 -0.82 4.83
CA ILE A 26 2.81 0.18 3.77
C ILE A 26 4.16 0.51 3.13
N GLY A 27 5.19 0.81 3.93
CA GLY A 27 6.53 1.12 3.40
C GLY A 27 7.17 -0.03 2.64
N SER A 28 6.99 -1.27 3.12
CA SER A 28 7.62 -2.45 2.53
C SER A 28 6.99 -2.88 1.20
N PHE A 29 5.66 -2.76 1.05
CA PHE A 29 4.93 -3.43 -0.04
C PHE A 29 4.17 -2.50 -0.98
N MET A 30 4.12 -1.19 -0.75
CA MET A 30 3.34 -0.28 -1.60
C MET A 30 3.74 -0.35 -3.08
N LEU A 31 5.04 -0.53 -3.40
CA LEU A 31 5.48 -0.70 -4.79
C LEU A 31 4.83 -1.92 -5.44
N GLU A 32 4.83 -3.07 -4.76
CA GLU A 32 4.20 -4.28 -5.28
C GLU A 32 2.70 -4.06 -5.56
N PHE A 33 2.02 -3.30 -4.69
CA PHE A 33 0.61 -3.00 -4.85
C PHE A 33 0.32 -1.98 -5.96
N VAL A 34 1.19 -0.99 -6.16
CA VAL A 34 1.11 -0.05 -7.30
C VAL A 34 1.28 -0.82 -8.61
N ASP A 35 2.34 -1.63 -8.72
CA ASP A 35 2.68 -2.35 -9.96
C ASP A 35 1.65 -3.45 -10.31
N ASN A 36 0.93 -3.96 -9.30
CA ASN A 36 -0.10 -4.99 -9.49
C ASN A 36 -1.54 -4.44 -9.38
N TYR A 37 -1.71 -3.13 -9.36
CA TYR A 37 -3.00 -2.51 -9.05
C TYR A 37 -4.17 -3.00 -9.93
N GLU A 38 -3.92 -3.23 -11.22
CA GLU A 38 -4.94 -3.74 -12.15
C GLU A 38 -5.55 -5.07 -11.69
N LYS A 39 -4.77 -5.95 -11.04
CA LYS A 39 -5.26 -7.23 -10.50
C LYS A 39 -6.28 -7.04 -9.36
N PHE A 40 -6.28 -5.87 -8.71
CA PHE A 40 -7.22 -5.57 -7.63
C PHE A 40 -8.58 -5.10 -8.13
N GLN A 41 -8.71 -4.78 -9.42
CA GLN A 41 -9.98 -4.42 -10.04
C GLN A 41 -10.92 -5.63 -10.19
N ASP A 42 -10.36 -6.82 -10.42
CA ASP A 42 -11.14 -8.06 -10.45
C ASP A 42 -11.18 -8.72 -9.07
N ARG A 43 -12.39 -9.04 -8.60
CA ARG A 43 -12.60 -9.63 -7.27
C ARG A 43 -11.94 -11.00 -7.12
N THR A 44 -11.90 -11.80 -8.19
CA THR A 44 -11.33 -13.16 -8.16
C THR A 44 -9.81 -13.08 -8.15
N ALA A 45 -9.22 -12.26 -9.01
CA ALA A 45 -7.79 -11.98 -9.06
C ALA A 45 -7.28 -11.38 -7.75
N LYS A 46 -8.00 -10.41 -7.17
CA LYS A 46 -7.69 -9.86 -5.85
C LYS A 46 -7.67 -10.93 -4.76
N LYS A 47 -8.68 -11.81 -4.73
CA LYS A 47 -8.73 -12.91 -3.77
C LYS A 47 -7.52 -13.85 -3.95
N ALA A 48 -7.24 -14.25 -5.19
CA ALA A 48 -6.12 -15.13 -5.49
C ALA A 48 -4.76 -14.50 -5.13
N TYR A 49 -4.61 -13.18 -5.36
CA TYR A 49 -3.41 -12.45 -4.97
C TYR A 49 -3.22 -12.43 -3.45
N ILE A 50 -4.27 -12.18 -2.66
CA ILE A 50 -4.17 -12.20 -1.19
C ILE A 50 -3.75 -13.59 -0.68
N GLU A 51 -4.30 -14.66 -1.27
CA GLU A 51 -3.93 -16.03 -0.93
C GLU A 51 -2.49 -16.38 -1.34
N TYR A 52 -2.02 -15.85 -2.47
CA TYR A 52 -0.63 -15.95 -2.89
C TYR A 52 0.29 -15.19 -1.93
N PHE A 53 -0.02 -13.93 -1.64
CA PHE A 53 0.76 -13.06 -0.75
C PHE A 53 0.93 -13.70 0.63
N MET A 54 -0.13 -14.30 1.18
CA MET A 54 -0.06 -15.01 2.47
C MET A 54 0.86 -16.23 2.46
N LYS A 55 1.02 -16.90 1.31
CA LYS A 55 1.90 -18.07 1.17
C LYS A 55 3.36 -17.68 0.99
N GLU A 56 3.62 -16.62 0.23
CA GLU A 56 4.99 -16.16 -0.05
C GLU A 56 5.58 -15.35 1.11
N TYR A 57 4.74 -14.58 1.81
CA TYR A 57 5.16 -13.66 2.87
C TYR A 57 4.60 -14.11 4.23
N ASP A 58 5.07 -15.28 4.70
CA ASP A 58 4.67 -15.89 5.98
C ASP A 58 4.96 -15.01 7.21
N VAL A 59 5.90 -14.06 7.09
CA VAL A 59 6.28 -13.11 8.13
C VAL A 59 5.24 -12.00 8.41
N VAL A 60 4.24 -11.81 7.54
CA VAL A 60 3.35 -10.65 7.64
C VAL A 60 2.22 -10.85 8.67
N THR A 61 1.56 -12.00 8.61
CA THR A 61 0.51 -12.46 9.54
C THR A 61 0.06 -13.87 9.17
N ASP A 62 -0.39 -14.65 10.16
CA ASP A 62 -1.09 -15.93 9.96
C ASP A 62 -2.61 -15.75 9.79
N ASP A 63 -3.15 -14.55 10.00
CA ASP A 63 -4.56 -14.22 9.84
C ASP A 63 -4.85 -13.59 8.48
N ILE A 64 -5.48 -14.37 7.60
CA ILE A 64 -5.90 -13.93 6.26
C ILE A 64 -6.84 -12.71 6.28
N ASN A 65 -7.64 -12.52 7.33
CA ASN A 65 -8.52 -11.38 7.44
C ASN A 65 -7.73 -10.12 7.80
N GLN A 66 -6.72 -10.25 8.67
CA GLN A 66 -5.81 -9.17 8.96
C GLN A 66 -5.04 -8.75 7.70
N LEU A 67 -4.50 -9.71 6.94
CA LEU A 67 -3.81 -9.44 5.68
C LEU A 67 -4.73 -8.73 4.67
N ARG A 68 -5.95 -9.25 4.50
CA ARG A 68 -6.96 -8.64 3.63
C ARG A 68 -7.23 -7.18 4.02
N ASN A 69 -7.33 -6.88 5.31
CA ASN A 69 -7.55 -5.53 5.78
C ASN A 69 -6.36 -4.61 5.46
N ARG A 70 -5.12 -5.06 5.67
CA ARG A 70 -3.92 -4.28 5.35
C ARG A 70 -3.83 -3.98 3.85
N ILE A 71 -4.03 -4.98 3.00
CA ILE A 71 -4.03 -4.81 1.53
C ILE A 71 -5.15 -3.87 1.10
N ASN A 72 -6.36 -4.00 1.66
CA ASN A 72 -7.46 -3.09 1.35
C ASN A 72 -7.14 -1.63 1.72
N LEU A 73 -6.45 -1.39 2.84
CA LEU A 73 -6.02 -0.04 3.22
C LEU A 73 -4.96 0.51 2.26
N ALA A 74 -4.01 -0.31 1.82
CA ALA A 74 -3.05 0.08 0.79
C ALA A 74 -3.74 0.45 -0.54
N ILE A 75 -4.69 -0.37 -0.99
CA ILE A 75 -5.50 -0.08 -2.18
C ILE A 75 -6.26 1.24 -2.03
N ARG A 76 -6.82 1.54 -0.85
CA ARG A 76 -7.49 2.83 -0.61
C ARG A 76 -6.53 4.01 -0.72
N ILE A 77 -5.29 3.89 -0.26
CA ILE A 77 -4.26 4.93 -0.44
C ILE A 77 -3.98 5.16 -1.93
N ILE A 78 -3.83 4.08 -2.70
CA ILE A 78 -3.64 4.14 -4.16
C ILE A 78 -4.83 4.83 -4.84
N GLU A 79 -6.06 4.37 -4.56
CA GLU A 79 -7.31 4.88 -5.14
C GLU A 79 -7.62 6.34 -4.78
N SER A 80 -6.98 6.85 -3.72
CA SER A 80 -7.13 8.22 -3.28
C SER A 80 -6.05 9.15 -3.82
N GLY A 81 -5.12 8.64 -4.64
CA GLY A 81 -4.00 9.44 -5.18
C GLY A 81 -2.98 9.85 -4.11
N MET A 82 -2.93 9.15 -2.97
CA MET A 82 -2.15 9.54 -1.80
C MET A 82 -0.86 8.74 -1.62
N VAL A 83 -0.40 8.02 -2.65
CA VAL A 83 0.79 7.16 -2.54
C VAL A 83 2.04 7.95 -2.17
N ILE A 84 2.26 9.11 -2.79
CA ILE A 84 3.42 9.95 -2.52
C ILE A 84 3.40 10.44 -1.06
N ASP A 85 2.30 11.05 -0.63
CA ASP A 85 2.11 11.53 0.74
C ASP A 85 2.26 10.40 1.77
N ALA A 86 1.77 9.19 1.46
CA ALA A 86 1.90 8.03 2.32
C ALA A 86 3.35 7.56 2.45
N MET A 87 4.13 7.56 1.37
CA MET A 87 5.56 7.23 1.44
C MET A 87 6.33 8.30 2.22
N GLU A 88 6.04 9.58 2.02
CA GLU A 88 6.66 10.66 2.81
C GLU A 88 6.34 10.51 4.30
N PHE A 89 5.10 10.12 4.66
CA PHE A 89 4.74 9.81 6.04
C PHE A 89 5.57 8.66 6.61
N VAL A 90 5.72 7.56 5.86
CA VAL A 90 6.53 6.41 6.25
C VAL A 90 7.99 6.82 6.51
N LEU A 91 8.59 7.64 5.64
CA LEU A 91 9.96 8.13 5.80
C LEU A 91 10.16 8.97 7.06
N ASN A 92 9.14 9.78 7.40
CA ASN A 92 9.15 10.66 8.57
C ASN A 92 8.67 9.96 9.86
N THR A 93 8.19 8.71 9.78
CA THR A 93 7.81 7.93 10.97
C THR A 93 9.05 7.64 11.81
N ASN A 94 8.97 7.78 13.13
CA ASN A 94 10.07 7.47 14.04
C ASN A 94 10.49 5.98 13.87
N ASP A 95 11.80 5.71 13.86
CA ASP A 95 12.37 4.36 13.73
C ASP A 95 11.84 3.40 14.81
N ASP A 96 11.60 3.89 16.03
CA ASP A 96 10.99 3.08 17.09
C ASP A 96 9.54 2.64 16.76
N LYS A 97 8.89 3.34 15.84
CA LYS A 97 7.49 3.12 15.43
C LYS A 97 7.35 2.45 14.06
N ILE A 98 8.37 2.54 13.20
CA ILE A 98 8.33 1.91 11.88
C ILE A 98 8.32 0.39 12.04
N GLY A 99 9.20 -0.15 12.91
CA GLY A 99 9.31 -1.58 13.20
C GLY A 99 10.18 -2.39 12.23
N CYS A 100 10.59 -1.80 11.10
CA CYS A 100 11.51 -2.40 10.12
C CYS A 100 12.13 -1.30 9.24
N ASP A 101 13.45 -1.16 9.27
CA ASP A 101 14.20 -0.10 8.58
C ASP A 101 14.13 -0.24 7.05
N GLU A 102 14.07 -1.48 6.55
CA GLU A 102 13.88 -1.78 5.13
C GLU A 102 12.60 -1.15 4.57
N SER A 103 11.59 -0.93 5.41
CA SER A 103 10.34 -0.24 4.99
C SER A 103 10.60 1.18 4.51
N LYS A 104 11.57 1.89 5.10
CA LYS A 104 11.96 3.24 4.65
C LYS A 104 12.81 3.19 3.39
N VAL A 105 13.64 2.16 3.23
CA VAL A 105 14.41 1.94 2.00
C VAL A 105 13.47 1.71 0.83
N ASN A 106 12.47 0.83 1.00
CA ASN A 106 11.49 0.51 -0.02
C ASN A 106 10.58 1.71 -0.35
N ALA A 107 10.18 2.50 0.66
CA ALA A 107 9.43 3.72 0.44
C ALA A 107 10.21 4.76 -0.38
N LYS A 108 11.52 4.95 -0.12
CA LYS A 108 12.37 5.81 -0.96
C LYS A 108 12.46 5.27 -2.38
N TYR A 109 12.66 3.97 -2.53
CA TYR A 109 12.79 3.33 -3.83
C TYR A 109 11.52 3.51 -4.68
N LEU A 110 10.32 3.35 -4.09
CA LEU A 110 9.06 3.65 -4.79
C LEU A 110 9.01 5.10 -5.29
N LEU A 111 9.38 6.08 -4.46
CA LEU A 111 9.40 7.49 -4.87
C LEU A 111 10.38 7.74 -6.03
N GLU A 112 11.52 7.05 -6.04
CA GLU A 112 12.49 7.09 -7.15
C GLU A 112 11.90 6.47 -8.43
N CYS A 113 11.27 5.29 -8.34
CA CYS A 113 10.63 4.66 -9.48
C CYS A 113 9.52 5.53 -10.08
N LEU A 114 8.69 6.18 -9.24
CA LEU A 114 7.65 7.11 -9.71
C LEU A 114 8.25 8.33 -10.40
N LYS A 115 9.32 8.89 -9.83
CA LYS A 115 10.03 10.05 -10.40
C LYS A 115 10.69 9.73 -11.75
N ASN A 116 11.22 8.50 -11.89
CA ASN A 116 11.87 8.04 -13.11
C ASN A 116 10.89 7.53 -14.17
N GLY A 117 9.61 7.33 -13.82
CA GLY A 117 8.62 6.72 -14.70
C GLY A 117 8.75 5.20 -14.86
N GLU A 118 9.44 4.54 -13.93
CA GLU A 118 9.59 3.08 -13.87
C GLU A 118 8.33 2.40 -13.29
N SER A 119 7.60 3.13 -12.46
CA SER A 119 6.27 2.77 -11.97
C SER A 119 5.32 3.93 -12.21
N VAL A 120 4.03 3.64 -12.42
CA VAL A 120 3.02 4.62 -12.78
C VAL A 120 1.81 4.45 -11.86
N LEU A 121 1.39 5.55 -11.22
CA LEU A 121 0.17 5.54 -10.42
C LEU A 121 -1.06 5.42 -11.31
N PRO A 122 -2.07 4.65 -10.90
CA PRO A 122 -3.32 4.58 -11.63
C PRO A 122 -4.03 5.93 -11.64
N ASP A 123 -4.58 6.29 -12.80
CA ASP A 123 -5.37 7.51 -12.99
C ASP A 123 -6.87 7.19 -12.80
N PHE A 124 -7.53 7.96 -11.95
CA PHE A 124 -8.94 7.79 -11.61
C PHE A 124 -9.74 8.93 -12.21
N VAL A 125 -10.78 8.57 -12.96
CA VAL A 125 -11.69 9.57 -13.52
C VAL A 125 -12.59 10.03 -12.36
N ASP A 126 -12.73 11.34 -12.19
CA ASP A 126 -13.67 11.94 -11.23
C ASP A 126 -15.12 11.87 -11.72
#